data_AF-A0A3A8L825-F1
#
_entry.id   AF-A0A3A8L825-F1
#
_cell.length_a   1.000
_cell.length_b   1.000
_cell.length_c   1.000
_cell.angle_alpha   90.00
_cell.angle_beta   90.00
_cell.angle_gamma   90.00
#
_symmetry.space_group_name_H-M   'P 1'
#
loop_
_entity.id
_entity.type
_entity.pdbx_description
1 polymer ?
#
loop_
_entity_poly.entity_id
_entity_poly.type
_entity_poly.pdbx_seq_one_letter_code
_entity_poly.pdbx_strand_id
1 'polypeptide(L)'
;MRLKYLTTKISLPPIVPSEAAVRAFLKSAFEEYRWFEPARSHNEQIDPRRIDYDTLVAGFLEFRSLMVLAKTDRDFFLFSARKADGPPHVGKLTWDAALSRAKNAKWRDDHVHQVTALMKLFNSPLAVSATSEDEGRKCQQFIPSPSGIGQRWTWTVRDPSEGLAGVFWRNFYGPPFIEMFGDRLNAVPETQRRTVADGIVLVEPYTLPTDAMTPAAEAAEQQLREVLGPECFYDQVARTMPRRVPDLPHPGALSS
;
A
#
# COMPACT_ATOMS: atom_id res chain seq x y z
N MET A 1 -22.97 11.77 -7.64
CA MET A 1 -21.57 11.70 -8.13
C MET A 1 -20.82 10.71 -7.25
N ARG A 2 -20.19 9.67 -7.82
CA ARG A 2 -19.47 8.64 -7.05
C ARG A 2 -18.23 9.26 -6.40
N LEU A 3 -18.05 9.07 -5.09
CA LEU A 3 -16.85 9.52 -4.39
C LEU A 3 -15.64 8.75 -4.96
N LYS A 4 -14.59 9.48 -5.33
CA LYS A 4 -13.31 8.92 -5.74
C LYS A 4 -12.34 9.00 -4.57
N TYR A 5 -11.70 7.88 -4.28
CA TYR A 5 -10.73 7.77 -3.19
C TYR A 5 -9.33 7.59 -3.76
N LEU A 6 -8.37 8.13 -3.02
CA LEU A 6 -6.98 7.76 -3.10
C LEU A 6 -6.74 6.72 -2.00
N THR A 7 -6.34 5.52 -2.40
CA THR A 7 -5.96 4.44 -1.51
C THR A 7 -4.45 4.43 -1.35
N THR A 8 -3.98 4.37 -0.11
CA THR A 8 -2.56 4.13 0.19
C THR A 8 -2.41 2.80 0.89
N LYS A 9 -1.46 1.98 0.44
CA LYS A 9 -1.15 0.65 0.98
C LYS A 9 0.32 0.59 1.36
N ILE A 10 0.59 0.25 2.61
CA ILE A 10 1.92 -0.09 3.13
C ILE A 10 1.95 -1.60 3.32
N SER A 11 2.89 -2.27 2.68
CA SER A 11 3.10 -3.72 2.84
C SER A 11 3.95 -3.97 4.07
N LEU A 12 3.52 -4.86 4.95
CA LEU A 12 4.21 -5.15 6.21
C LEU A 12 5.16 -6.33 6.01
N PRO A 13 6.19 -6.51 6.86
CA PRO A 13 6.96 -7.75 6.89
C PRO A 13 6.10 -8.94 7.35
N PRO A 14 6.57 -10.19 7.20
CA PRO A 14 5.84 -11.40 7.62
C PRO A 14 5.78 -11.61 9.15
N ILE A 15 6.17 -10.59 9.93
CA ILE A 15 6.19 -10.59 11.39
C ILE A 15 4.98 -9.82 11.91
N VAL A 16 4.41 -10.27 13.02
CA VAL A 16 3.36 -9.52 13.71
C VAL A 16 3.97 -8.25 14.31
N PRO A 17 3.44 -7.05 13.99
CA PRO A 17 3.90 -5.81 14.62
C PRO A 17 3.78 -5.86 16.14
N SER A 18 4.78 -5.31 16.84
CA SER A 18 4.78 -5.26 18.31
C SER A 18 3.66 -4.36 18.83
N GLU A 19 3.25 -4.57 20.09
CA GLU A 19 2.27 -3.73 20.78
C GLU A 19 2.63 -2.23 20.67
N ALA A 20 3.91 -1.91 20.92
CA ALA A 20 4.43 -0.55 20.83
C ALA A 20 4.30 0.04 19.43
N ALA A 21 4.57 -0.74 18.38
CA ALA A 21 4.44 -0.27 17.00
C ALA A 21 2.97 -0.02 16.62
N VAL A 22 2.05 -0.92 17.00
CA VAL A 22 0.61 -0.75 16.75
C VAL A 22 0.09 0.49 17.47
N ARG A 23 0.46 0.66 18.75
CA ARG A 23 0.09 1.83 19.55
C ARG A 23 0.62 3.13 18.96
N ALA A 24 1.89 3.14 18.55
CA ALA A 24 2.51 4.31 17.90
C ALA A 24 1.75 4.69 16.62
N PHE A 25 1.41 3.71 15.78
CA PHE A 25 0.60 3.94 14.59
C PHE A 25 -0.77 4.56 14.94
N LEU A 26 -1.50 4.00 15.91
CA LEU A 26 -2.82 4.51 16.28
C LEU A 26 -2.76 5.96 16.78
N LYS A 27 -1.74 6.30 17.58
CA LYS A 27 -1.49 7.67 18.01
C LYS A 27 -1.17 8.60 16.83
N SER A 28 -0.26 8.19 15.94
CA SER A 28 0.05 9.01 14.77
C SER A 28 -1.18 9.22 13.87
N ALA A 29 -2.00 8.18 13.65
CA ALA A 29 -3.20 8.28 12.82
C ALA A 29 -4.24 9.26 13.39
N PHE A 30 -4.50 9.22 14.70
CA PHE A 30 -5.59 9.98 15.33
C PHE A 30 -5.17 11.34 15.93
N GLU A 31 -3.96 11.44 16.46
CA GLU A 31 -3.51 12.64 17.20
C GLU A 31 -2.62 13.53 16.34
N GLU A 32 -1.64 12.93 15.66
CA GLU A 32 -0.60 13.64 14.90
C GLU A 32 -1.10 14.02 13.51
N TYR A 33 -1.43 13.03 12.68
CA TYR A 33 -1.88 13.22 11.30
C TYR A 33 -3.36 13.55 11.21
N ARG A 34 -4.12 13.19 12.25
CA ARG A 34 -5.56 13.44 12.37
C ARG A 34 -6.31 13.07 11.10
N TRP A 35 -6.06 11.84 10.61
CA TRP A 35 -6.64 11.38 9.34
C TRP A 35 -8.16 11.53 9.33
N PHE A 36 -8.78 11.16 10.46
CA PHE A 36 -10.20 11.33 10.74
C PHE A 36 -10.47 11.21 12.25
N GLU A 37 -11.67 11.58 12.67
CA GLU A 37 -12.17 11.34 14.03
C GLU A 37 -12.68 9.89 14.13
N PRO A 38 -12.06 9.01 14.95
CA PRO A 38 -12.47 7.61 15.03
C PRO A 38 -13.84 7.49 15.68
N ALA A 39 -14.70 6.66 15.11
CA ALA A 39 -16.06 6.47 15.60
C ALA A 39 -16.39 5.02 15.89
N ARG A 40 -15.84 4.08 15.12
CA ARG A 40 -16.15 2.66 15.25
C ARG A 40 -14.93 1.79 14.99
N SER A 41 -14.80 0.71 15.75
CA SER A 41 -13.92 -0.41 15.45
C SER A 41 -14.75 -1.69 15.50
N HIS A 42 -14.74 -2.48 14.42
CA HIS A 42 -15.64 -3.63 14.26
C HIS A 42 -17.10 -3.25 14.54
N ASN A 43 -17.67 -3.69 15.67
CA ASN A 43 -19.05 -3.42 16.09
C ASN A 43 -19.14 -2.48 17.31
N GLU A 44 -18.01 -1.95 17.78
CA GLU A 44 -17.93 -1.11 18.97
C GLU A 44 -17.81 0.37 18.62
N GLN A 45 -18.43 1.22 19.43
CA GLN A 45 -18.30 2.67 19.33
C GLN A 45 -17.02 3.13 20.02
N ILE A 46 -16.32 4.08 19.42
CA ILE A 46 -15.15 4.73 19.98
C ILE A 46 -15.55 6.15 20.40
N ASP A 47 -15.22 6.54 21.64
CA ASP A 47 -15.24 7.96 22.01
C ASP A 47 -13.96 8.63 21.50
N PRO A 48 -14.03 9.50 20.48
CA PRO A 48 -12.84 10.15 19.94
C PRO A 48 -12.12 11.08 20.93
N ARG A 49 -12.76 11.45 22.04
CA ARG A 49 -12.14 12.28 23.10
C ARG A 49 -11.37 11.45 24.11
N ARG A 50 -11.61 10.14 24.16
CA ARG A 50 -11.05 9.20 25.13
C ARG A 50 -10.81 7.85 24.46
N ILE A 51 -9.90 7.85 23.49
CA ILE A 51 -9.56 6.64 22.75
C ILE A 51 -8.84 5.67 23.69
N ASP A 52 -9.45 4.51 23.93
CA ASP A 52 -8.81 3.41 24.64
C ASP A 52 -7.88 2.65 23.69
N TYR A 53 -6.62 3.09 23.64
CA TYR A 53 -5.60 2.45 22.83
C TYR A 53 -5.26 1.04 23.29
N ASP A 54 -5.40 0.73 24.59
CA ASP A 54 -5.10 -0.61 25.11
C ASP A 54 -6.07 -1.63 24.52
N THR A 55 -7.36 -1.30 24.52
CA THR A 55 -8.41 -2.14 23.91
C THR A 55 -8.21 -2.33 22.41
N LEU A 56 -7.90 -1.26 21.65
CA LEU A 56 -7.65 -1.37 20.20
C LEU A 56 -6.42 -2.21 19.88
N VAL A 57 -5.35 -2.06 20.66
CA VAL A 57 -4.12 -2.84 20.45
C VAL A 57 -4.34 -4.30 20.85
N ALA A 58 -5.01 -4.57 21.97
CA ALA A 58 -5.36 -5.92 22.39
C ALA A 58 -6.19 -6.64 21.30
N GLY A 59 -7.21 -5.97 20.75
CA GLY A 59 -8.01 -6.50 19.65
C GLY A 59 -7.19 -6.78 18.39
N PHE A 60 -6.27 -5.88 18.02
CA PHE A 60 -5.36 -6.16 16.90
C PHE A 60 -4.47 -7.38 17.17
N LEU A 61 -3.92 -7.52 18.37
CA LEU A 61 -3.05 -8.65 18.72
C LEU A 61 -3.82 -9.97 18.74
N GLU A 62 -5.09 -9.96 19.16
CA GLU A 62 -5.96 -11.13 19.14
C GLU A 62 -6.33 -11.54 17.70
N PHE A 63 -6.87 -10.61 16.91
CA PHE A 63 -7.45 -10.94 15.60
C PHE A 63 -6.48 -10.80 14.43
N ARG A 64 -5.28 -10.25 14.67
CA ARG A 64 -4.29 -9.86 13.64
C ARG A 64 -4.87 -8.89 12.60
N SER A 65 -5.92 -8.19 12.97
CA SER A 65 -6.62 -7.25 12.10
C SER A 65 -7.32 -6.21 12.96
N LEU A 66 -7.32 -4.97 12.49
CA LEU A 66 -8.01 -3.86 13.09
C LEU A 66 -8.54 -2.97 11.96
N MET A 67 -9.83 -2.68 12.00
CA MET A 67 -10.45 -1.71 11.11
C MET A 67 -11.08 -0.62 11.96
N VAL A 68 -10.67 0.62 11.74
CA VAL A 68 -11.28 1.78 12.41
C VAL A 68 -11.89 2.69 11.37
N LEU A 69 -13.16 3.02 11.56
CA LEU A 69 -13.96 3.87 10.69
C LEU A 69 -14.24 5.21 11.36
N ALA A 70 -14.30 6.26 10.55
CA ALA A 70 -14.86 7.54 10.94
C ALA A 70 -16.40 7.47 11.09
N LYS A 71 -17.03 8.59 11.49
CA LYS A 71 -18.50 8.72 11.51
C LYS A 71 -19.10 8.43 10.14
N THR A 72 -18.45 8.90 9.08
CA THR A 72 -18.78 8.54 7.71
C THR A 72 -17.98 7.31 7.27
N ASP A 73 -18.57 6.45 6.46
CA ASP A 73 -17.93 5.30 5.80
C ASP A 73 -16.87 5.68 4.76
N ARG A 74 -16.48 6.96 4.72
CA ARG A 74 -15.61 7.57 3.72
C ARG A 74 -14.15 7.62 4.12
N ASP A 75 -13.87 7.60 5.42
CA ASP A 75 -12.53 7.65 5.97
C ASP A 75 -12.38 6.47 6.94
N PHE A 76 -11.44 5.59 6.65
CA PHE A 76 -11.13 4.45 7.48
C PHE A 76 -9.67 4.04 7.24
N PHE A 77 -9.13 3.25 8.16
CA PHE A 77 -8.00 2.40 7.85
C PHE A 77 -8.32 0.95 8.14
N LEU A 78 -7.64 0.07 7.41
CA LEU A 78 -7.57 -1.35 7.66
C LEU A 78 -6.12 -1.72 7.91
N PHE A 79 -5.85 -2.26 9.08
CA PHE A 79 -4.55 -2.75 9.49
C PHE A 79 -4.64 -4.25 9.74
N SER A 80 -4.08 -5.06 8.86
CA SER A 80 -4.04 -6.52 8.98
C SER A 80 -2.60 -7.02 9.00
N ALA A 81 -2.22 -7.81 10.00
CA ALA A 81 -0.97 -8.57 10.00
C ALA A 81 -1.17 -9.95 9.33
N ARG A 82 -0.06 -10.65 9.08
CA ARG A 82 -0.12 -12.06 8.64
C ARG A 82 -0.87 -12.90 9.68
N LYS A 83 -1.76 -13.78 9.21
CA LYS A 83 -2.37 -14.83 10.03
C LYS A 83 -1.50 -16.09 10.02
N ALA A 84 -1.44 -16.80 11.13
CA ALA A 84 -0.59 -17.99 11.29
C ALA A 84 -1.01 -19.16 10.36
N ASP A 85 -2.30 -19.22 10.00
CA ASP A 85 -2.98 -20.29 9.26
C ASP A 85 -3.38 -19.88 7.82
N GLY A 86 -2.96 -18.70 7.37
CA GLY A 86 -3.28 -18.19 6.03
C GLY A 86 -2.19 -18.49 4.98
N PRO A 87 -2.51 -18.39 3.67
CA PRO A 87 -1.50 -18.36 2.61
C PRO A 87 -0.45 -17.27 2.90
N PRO A 88 0.74 -17.30 2.27
CA PRO A 88 1.73 -16.23 2.41
C PRO A 88 1.12 -14.94 1.88
N HIS A 89 0.53 -14.18 2.79
CA HIS A 89 0.05 -12.84 2.58
C HIS A 89 0.66 -12.05 3.71
N VAL A 90 1.70 -11.29 3.39
CA VAL A 90 2.21 -10.33 4.36
C VAL A 90 1.11 -9.35 4.76
N GLY A 91 1.22 -8.85 5.98
CA GLY A 91 0.30 -7.86 6.47
C GLY A 91 0.27 -6.61 5.57
N LYS A 92 -0.77 -5.81 5.73
CA LYS A 92 -0.89 -4.51 5.09
C LYS A 92 -1.55 -3.53 6.04
N LEU A 93 -1.12 -2.27 5.94
CA LEU A 93 -1.84 -1.12 6.43
C LEU A 93 -2.38 -0.36 5.21
N THR A 94 -3.69 -0.14 5.18
CA THR A 94 -4.36 0.59 4.11
C THR A 94 -5.23 1.68 4.70
N TRP A 95 -5.21 2.86 4.09
CA TRP A 95 -6.18 3.91 4.37
C TRP A 95 -6.61 4.60 3.08
N ASP A 96 -7.83 5.12 3.12
CA ASP A 96 -8.40 5.89 2.03
C ASP A 96 -8.51 7.36 2.42
N ALA A 97 -8.29 8.23 1.45
CA ALA A 97 -8.54 9.66 1.57
C ALA A 97 -9.36 10.13 0.36
N ALA A 98 -10.21 11.15 0.55
CA ALA A 98 -10.91 11.76 -0.57
C ALA A 98 -9.91 12.29 -1.61
N LEU A 99 -10.09 11.90 -2.88
CA LEU A 99 -9.17 12.27 -3.97
C LEU A 99 -9.00 13.78 -4.13
N SER A 100 -10.00 14.56 -3.74
CA SER A 100 -9.95 16.04 -3.75
C SER A 100 -8.86 16.60 -2.83
N ARG A 101 -8.47 15.91 -1.75
CA ARG A 101 -7.38 16.35 -0.86
C ARG A 101 -6.04 16.41 -1.59
N ALA A 102 -5.82 15.50 -2.54
CA ALA A 102 -4.57 15.44 -3.31
C ALA A 102 -4.36 16.65 -4.24
N LYS A 103 -5.37 17.51 -4.45
CA LYS A 103 -5.19 18.79 -5.15
C LYS A 103 -4.34 19.78 -4.35
N ASN A 104 -4.35 19.67 -3.02
CA ASN A 104 -3.57 20.53 -2.12
C ASN A 104 -2.10 20.07 -2.07
N ALA A 105 -1.16 20.97 -2.39
CA ALA A 105 0.27 20.66 -2.41
C ALA A 105 0.82 20.30 -1.03
N LYS A 106 0.46 21.05 0.02
CA LYS A 106 0.84 20.74 1.39
C LYS A 106 0.35 19.34 1.80
N TRP A 107 -0.89 18.99 1.44
CA TRP A 107 -1.40 17.64 1.73
C TRP A 107 -0.56 16.56 1.02
N ARG A 108 -0.14 16.79 -0.23
CA ARG A 108 0.73 15.87 -0.96
C ARG A 108 2.10 15.73 -0.29
N ASP A 109 2.67 16.80 0.25
CA ASP A 109 3.96 16.73 0.96
C ASP A 109 3.80 16.02 2.32
N ASP A 110 2.77 16.37 3.09
CA ASP A 110 2.44 15.71 4.36
C ASP A 110 2.20 14.21 4.15
N HIS A 111 1.56 13.81 3.05
CA HIS A 111 1.35 12.40 2.71
C HIS A 111 2.66 11.63 2.49
N VAL A 112 3.66 12.23 1.85
CA VAL A 112 5.00 11.60 1.71
C VAL A 112 5.63 11.38 3.08
N HIS A 113 5.55 12.37 3.97
CA HIS A 113 6.06 12.26 5.34
C HIS A 113 5.35 11.15 6.13
N GLN A 114 4.02 11.09 6.05
CA GLN A 114 3.21 10.09 6.72
C GLN A 114 3.54 8.67 6.25
N VAL A 115 3.62 8.44 4.94
CA VAL A 115 3.94 7.12 4.38
C VAL A 115 5.33 6.68 4.81
N THR A 116 6.33 7.55 4.70
CA THR A 116 7.71 7.21 5.04
C THR A 116 7.90 6.93 6.53
N ALA A 117 7.27 7.72 7.40
CA ALA A 117 7.27 7.48 8.85
C ALA A 117 6.65 6.11 9.21
N LEU A 118 5.54 5.75 8.56
CA LEU A 118 4.88 4.47 8.78
C LEU A 118 5.67 3.30 8.18
N MET A 119 6.30 3.49 7.01
CA MET A 119 7.20 2.48 6.45
C MET A 119 8.35 2.19 7.40
N LYS A 120 8.95 3.23 8.01
CA LYS A 120 9.99 3.07 9.02
C LYS A 120 9.47 2.34 10.26
N LEU A 121 8.33 2.79 10.80
CA LEU A 121 7.71 2.20 12.00
C LEU A 121 7.50 0.69 11.87
N PHE A 122 7.12 0.23 10.67
CA PHE A 122 6.83 -1.17 10.41
C PHE A 122 7.93 -1.93 9.67
N ASN A 123 9.07 -1.31 9.39
CA ASN A 123 10.11 -1.86 8.52
C ASN A 123 9.53 -2.38 7.18
N SER A 124 8.69 -1.57 6.55
CA SER A 124 7.99 -1.91 5.31
C SER A 124 8.93 -1.82 4.10
N PRO A 125 8.96 -2.83 3.23
CA PRO A 125 9.76 -2.79 2.00
C PRO A 125 9.10 -1.99 0.87
N LEU A 126 7.78 -1.78 0.93
CA LEU A 126 7.01 -1.21 -0.18
C LEU A 126 5.74 -0.52 0.30
N ALA A 127 5.53 0.70 -0.18
CA ALA A 127 4.22 1.34 -0.14
C ALA A 127 3.82 1.89 -1.51
N VAL A 128 2.52 1.94 -1.77
CA VAL A 128 1.95 2.49 -3.01
C VAL A 128 0.74 3.35 -2.70
N SER A 129 0.53 4.39 -3.52
CA SER A 129 -0.72 5.17 -3.52
C SER A 129 -1.27 5.30 -4.93
N ALA A 130 -2.57 5.05 -5.07
CA ALA A 130 -3.28 5.09 -6.34
C ALA A 130 -4.74 5.46 -6.12
N THR A 131 -5.45 5.81 -7.19
CA THR A 131 -6.91 5.81 -7.14
C THR A 131 -7.40 4.37 -6.95
N SER A 132 -8.51 4.16 -6.25
CA SER A 132 -9.04 2.80 -6.05
C SER A 132 -9.39 2.09 -7.37
N GLU A 133 -9.75 2.86 -8.41
CA GLU A 133 -10.00 2.36 -9.77
C GLU A 133 -8.71 1.81 -10.41
N ASP A 134 -7.61 2.55 -10.32
CA ASP A 134 -6.32 2.13 -10.89
C ASP A 134 -5.67 0.99 -10.07
N GLU A 135 -5.79 1.01 -8.75
CA GLU A 135 -5.38 -0.10 -7.88
C GLU A 135 -6.12 -1.37 -8.26
N GLY A 136 -7.45 -1.33 -8.35
CA GLY A 136 -8.26 -2.49 -8.68
C GLY A 136 -7.87 -3.08 -10.03
N ARG A 137 -7.67 -2.23 -11.05
CA ARG A 137 -7.25 -2.65 -12.39
C ARG A 137 -5.90 -3.35 -12.41
N LYS A 138 -4.94 -2.89 -11.61
CA LYS A 138 -3.56 -3.43 -11.59
C LYS A 138 -3.40 -4.65 -10.69
N CYS A 139 -4.09 -4.67 -9.55
CA CYS A 139 -3.93 -5.68 -8.52
C CYS A 139 -4.89 -6.88 -8.67
N GLN A 140 -5.94 -6.75 -9.47
CA GLN A 140 -7.03 -7.72 -9.54
C GLN A 140 -7.28 -8.19 -10.96
N GLN A 141 -7.68 -9.45 -11.09
CA GLN A 141 -8.10 -10.06 -12.33
C GLN A 141 -9.39 -10.84 -12.15
N PHE A 142 -10.22 -10.79 -13.18
CA PHE A 142 -11.38 -11.66 -13.32
C PHE A 142 -11.08 -12.69 -14.40
N ILE A 143 -10.95 -13.94 -13.99
CA ILE A 143 -10.72 -15.08 -14.88
C ILE A 143 -12.10 -15.72 -15.18
N PRO A 144 -12.54 -15.79 -16.44
CA PRO A 144 -13.75 -16.51 -16.80
C PRO A 144 -13.73 -17.96 -16.29
N SER A 145 -14.85 -18.45 -15.77
CA SER A 145 -14.95 -19.85 -15.37
C SER A 145 -14.78 -20.77 -16.59
N PRO A 146 -14.12 -21.95 -16.45
CA PRO A 146 -14.08 -22.95 -17.50
C PRO A 146 -15.47 -23.41 -17.98
N SER A 147 -16.50 -23.31 -17.11
CA SER A 147 -17.88 -23.63 -17.46
C SER A 147 -18.57 -22.56 -18.32
N GLY A 148 -17.91 -21.43 -18.60
CA GLY A 148 -18.51 -20.28 -19.28
C GLY A 148 -19.49 -19.47 -18.43
N ILE A 149 -19.81 -19.92 -17.21
CA ILE A 149 -20.72 -19.23 -16.29
C ILE A 149 -19.91 -18.60 -15.15
N GLY A 150 -19.99 -17.27 -15.07
CA GLY A 150 -19.35 -16.50 -14.02
C GLY A 150 -17.86 -16.26 -14.22
N GLN A 151 -17.27 -15.59 -13.24
CA GLN A 151 -15.87 -15.19 -13.24
C GLN A 151 -15.28 -15.44 -11.85
N ARG A 152 -14.05 -15.94 -11.79
CA ARG A 152 -13.30 -16.04 -10.55
C ARG A 152 -12.38 -14.85 -10.43
N TRP A 153 -12.49 -14.14 -9.32
CA TRP A 153 -11.54 -13.10 -8.98
C TRP A 153 -10.22 -13.71 -8.49
N THR A 154 -9.10 -13.11 -8.88
CA THR A 154 -7.75 -13.45 -8.40
C THR A 154 -6.87 -12.20 -8.31
N TRP A 155 -5.79 -12.30 -7.54
CA TRP A 155 -4.75 -11.28 -7.49
C TRP A 155 -3.80 -11.41 -8.69
N THR A 156 -3.25 -10.28 -9.17
CA THR A 156 -2.10 -10.28 -10.09
C THR A 156 -0.82 -10.57 -9.35
N VAL A 157 -0.59 -9.86 -8.24
CA VAL A 157 0.50 -10.06 -7.28
C VAL A 157 -0.11 -10.01 -5.90
N ARG A 158 0.12 -11.04 -5.08
CA ARG A 158 -0.45 -11.15 -3.75
C ARG A 158 0.26 -10.25 -2.75
N ASP A 159 1.57 -10.20 -2.86
CA ASP A 159 2.41 -9.44 -1.96
C ASP A 159 3.79 -9.08 -2.57
N PRO A 160 4.58 -8.18 -1.95
CA PRO A 160 5.81 -7.68 -2.53
C PRO A 160 6.88 -8.75 -2.84
N SER A 161 6.82 -9.94 -2.21
CA SER A 161 7.75 -11.04 -2.51
C SER A 161 7.46 -11.71 -3.86
N GLU A 162 6.27 -11.51 -4.43
CA GLU A 162 5.91 -11.92 -5.79
C GLU A 162 6.26 -10.86 -6.84
N GLY A 163 6.88 -9.73 -6.45
CA GLY A 163 7.22 -8.61 -7.32
C GLY A 163 6.19 -7.46 -7.27
N LEU A 164 5.99 -6.76 -8.38
CA LEU A 164 5.11 -5.57 -8.45
C LEU A 164 3.90 -5.80 -9.36
N ALA A 165 2.70 -5.45 -8.89
CA ALA A 165 1.48 -5.50 -9.71
C ALA A 165 1.49 -4.47 -10.85
N GLY A 166 2.24 -3.38 -10.69
CA GLY A 166 2.36 -2.28 -11.65
C GLY A 166 3.11 -1.09 -11.06
N VAL A 167 3.14 0.00 -11.82
CA VAL A 167 3.60 1.32 -11.37
C VAL A 167 2.35 2.13 -11.00
N PHE A 168 2.35 2.81 -9.86
CA PHE A 168 1.23 3.63 -9.38
C PHE A 168 1.59 5.11 -9.36
N TRP A 169 0.65 5.97 -8.97
CA TRP A 169 0.94 7.42 -8.82
C TRP A 169 2.11 7.67 -7.86
N ARG A 170 2.15 6.98 -6.72
CA ARG A 170 3.31 6.99 -5.81
C ARG A 170 3.77 5.59 -5.53
N ASN A 171 5.07 5.36 -5.70
CA ASN A 171 5.74 4.11 -5.40
C ASN A 171 6.89 4.41 -4.44
N PHE A 172 6.79 3.89 -3.21
CA PHE A 172 7.79 4.06 -2.18
C PHE A 172 8.55 2.75 -2.03
N TYR A 173 9.83 2.77 -2.38
CA TYR A 173 10.70 1.60 -2.36
C TYR A 173 11.63 1.67 -1.14
N GLY A 174 11.55 0.65 -0.29
CA GLY A 174 12.53 0.39 0.76
C GLY A 174 13.74 -0.40 0.23
N PRO A 175 14.72 -0.70 1.12
CA PRO A 175 16.01 -1.28 0.71
C PRO A 175 15.92 -2.52 -0.20
N PRO A 176 15.06 -3.53 0.06
CA PRO A 176 15.00 -4.72 -0.79
C PRO A 176 14.63 -4.43 -2.25
N PHE A 177 13.77 -3.42 -2.49
CA PHE A 177 13.41 -3.01 -3.85
C PHE A 177 14.49 -2.14 -4.48
N ILE A 178 15.16 -1.29 -3.70
CA ILE A 178 16.28 -0.48 -4.18
C ILE A 178 17.42 -1.39 -4.65
N GLU A 179 17.78 -2.40 -3.86
CA GLU A 179 18.76 -3.42 -4.22
C GLU A 179 18.33 -4.22 -5.45
N MET A 180 17.06 -4.65 -5.49
CA MET A 180 16.51 -5.34 -6.66
C MET A 180 16.63 -4.50 -7.94
N PHE A 181 16.36 -3.19 -7.90
CA PHE A 181 16.48 -2.34 -9.09
C PHE A 181 17.93 -2.00 -9.43
N GLY A 182 18.79 -1.81 -8.42
CA GLY A 182 20.17 -1.37 -8.60
C GLY A 182 20.27 -0.09 -9.43
N ASP A 183 21.21 -0.05 -10.37
CA ASP A 183 21.48 1.13 -11.20
C ASP A 183 20.29 1.60 -12.05
N ARG A 184 19.31 0.73 -12.32
CA ARG A 184 18.10 1.09 -13.07
C ARG A 184 17.27 2.15 -12.37
N LEU A 185 17.31 2.19 -11.05
CA LEU A 185 16.61 3.23 -10.29
C LEU A 185 17.25 4.60 -10.53
N ASN A 186 18.59 4.66 -10.71
CA ASN A 186 19.29 5.91 -11.02
C ASN A 186 19.01 6.42 -12.44
N ALA A 187 18.58 5.54 -13.35
CA ALA A 187 18.15 5.91 -14.70
C ALA A 187 16.75 6.56 -14.74
N VAL A 188 15.98 6.50 -13.65
CA VAL A 188 14.70 7.23 -13.55
C VAL A 188 14.98 8.73 -13.43
N PRO A 189 14.31 9.60 -14.22
CA PRO A 189 14.49 11.04 -14.16
C PRO A 189 14.33 11.61 -12.74
N GLU A 190 15.18 12.56 -12.35
CA GLU A 190 15.13 13.21 -11.02
C GLU A 190 13.81 13.97 -10.79
N THR A 191 13.11 14.36 -11.86
CA THR A 191 11.78 14.95 -11.78
C THR A 191 10.71 13.95 -11.33
N GLN A 192 10.96 12.66 -11.50
CA GLN A 192 10.06 11.55 -11.14
C GLN A 192 10.58 10.76 -9.94
N ARG A 193 11.82 10.96 -9.52
CA ARG A 193 12.47 10.18 -8.45
C ARG A 193 13.17 11.09 -7.46
N ARG A 194 12.95 10.83 -6.17
CA ARG A 194 13.71 11.44 -5.08
C ARG A 194 13.90 10.49 -3.91
N THR A 195 15.04 10.60 -3.26
CA THR A 195 15.25 9.98 -1.94
C THR A 195 14.52 10.82 -0.90
N VAL A 196 13.78 10.16 -0.01
CA VAL A 196 13.01 10.81 1.06
C VAL A 196 13.67 10.51 2.41
N ALA A 197 13.00 9.83 3.35
CA ALA A 197 13.57 9.51 4.65
C ALA A 197 14.28 8.16 4.67
N ASP A 198 15.39 8.06 5.41
CA ASP A 198 16.07 6.80 5.78
C ASP A 198 16.33 5.84 4.60
N GLY A 199 16.72 6.40 3.45
CA GLY A 199 17.03 5.61 2.26
C GLY A 199 15.82 5.11 1.47
N ILE A 200 14.59 5.47 1.85
CA ILE A 200 13.40 5.20 1.03
C ILE A 200 13.46 6.07 -0.23
N VAL A 201 13.16 5.47 -1.38
CA VAL A 201 13.06 6.17 -2.67
C VAL A 201 11.60 6.28 -3.08
N LEU A 202 11.15 7.50 -3.37
CA LEU A 202 9.84 7.79 -3.92
C LEU A 202 9.95 7.97 -5.44
N VAL A 203 9.11 7.25 -6.18
CA VAL A 203 8.93 7.39 -7.63
C VAL A 203 7.49 7.78 -7.97
N GLU A 204 7.33 8.89 -8.71
CA GLU A 204 6.08 9.52 -9.12
C GLU A 204 6.07 9.71 -10.66
N PRO A 205 5.40 8.83 -11.46
CA PRO A 205 5.33 8.97 -12.93
C PRO A 205 4.68 10.26 -13.40
N TYR A 206 3.77 10.82 -12.61
CA TYR A 206 2.99 12.02 -12.92
C TYR A 206 2.61 12.77 -11.64
N THR A 207 2.22 14.04 -11.77
CA THR A 207 2.10 14.97 -10.64
C THR A 207 0.88 14.71 -9.77
N LEU A 208 -0.30 14.44 -10.37
CA LEU A 208 -1.55 14.31 -9.62
C LEU A 208 -2.15 12.91 -9.79
N PRO A 209 -2.76 12.34 -8.73
CA PRO A 209 -3.41 11.03 -8.84
C PRO A 209 -4.64 11.06 -9.77
N THR A 210 -5.19 12.25 -10.04
CA THR A 210 -6.29 12.43 -11.00
C THR A 210 -5.86 12.19 -12.44
N ASP A 211 -4.56 12.18 -12.72
CA ASP A 211 -4.02 11.93 -14.06
C ASP A 211 -3.95 10.42 -14.37
N ALA A 212 -4.12 9.56 -13.35
CA ALA A 212 -4.14 8.12 -13.50
C ALA A 212 -5.15 7.69 -14.59
N MET A 213 -4.77 6.67 -15.37
CA MET A 213 -5.57 6.13 -16.49
C MET A 213 -5.79 7.10 -17.66
N THR A 214 -5.12 8.27 -17.69
CA THR A 214 -5.01 9.05 -18.92
C THR A 214 -3.94 8.45 -19.84
N PRO A 215 -4.02 8.63 -21.17
CA PRO A 215 -3.00 8.12 -22.09
C PRO A 215 -1.58 8.61 -21.75
N ALA A 216 -1.44 9.85 -21.27
CA ALA A 216 -0.16 10.41 -20.85
C ALA A 216 0.39 9.70 -19.59
N ALA A 217 -0.47 9.44 -18.60
CA ALA A 217 -0.07 8.70 -17.41
C ALA A 217 0.27 7.24 -17.73
N GLU A 218 -0.48 6.57 -18.60
CA GLU A 218 -0.18 5.20 -19.02
C GLU A 218 1.17 5.11 -19.77
N ALA A 219 1.46 6.09 -20.63
CA ALA A 219 2.76 6.18 -21.29
C ALA A 219 3.90 6.41 -20.29
N ALA A 220 3.72 7.28 -19.29
CA ALA A 220 4.71 7.53 -18.24
C ALA A 220 4.94 6.29 -17.36
N GLU A 221 3.88 5.58 -16.99
CA GLU A 221 3.97 4.30 -16.25
C GLU A 221 4.70 3.23 -17.07
N GLN A 222 4.40 3.12 -18.37
CA GLN A 222 5.06 2.17 -19.26
C GLN A 222 6.55 2.49 -19.42
N GLN A 223 6.90 3.77 -19.60
CA GLN A 223 8.30 4.19 -19.66
C GLN A 223 9.05 3.86 -18.36
N LEU A 224 8.43 4.08 -17.19
CA LEU A 224 9.03 3.69 -15.92
C LEU A 224 9.22 2.16 -15.81
N ARG A 225 8.26 1.36 -16.28
CA ARG A 225 8.40 -0.10 -16.30
C ARG A 225 9.56 -0.55 -17.18
N GLU A 226 9.75 0.09 -18.33
CA GLU A 226 10.86 -0.20 -19.25
C GLU A 226 12.21 0.14 -18.61
N VAL A 227 12.32 1.30 -17.95
CA VAL A 227 13.54 1.73 -17.25
C VAL A 227 13.87 0.82 -16.08
N LEU A 228 12.90 0.53 -15.20
CA LEU A 228 13.09 -0.29 -14.00
C LEU A 228 13.26 -1.79 -14.34
N GLY A 229 12.78 -2.21 -15.50
CA GLY A 229 12.82 -3.58 -15.99
C GLY A 229 11.44 -4.23 -15.95
N PRO A 230 10.84 -4.55 -17.11
CA PRO A 230 9.49 -5.09 -17.17
C PRO A 230 9.34 -6.43 -16.42
N GLU A 231 10.43 -7.18 -16.25
CA GLU A 231 10.46 -8.44 -15.52
C GLU A 231 10.18 -8.31 -14.01
N CYS A 232 10.25 -7.10 -13.45
CA CYS A 232 9.91 -6.82 -12.06
C CYS A 232 8.39 -6.66 -11.84
N PHE A 233 7.62 -6.55 -12.93
CA PHE A 233 6.21 -6.22 -12.92
C PHE A 233 5.36 -7.34 -13.52
N TYR A 234 4.13 -7.45 -13.04
CA TYR A 234 3.14 -8.36 -13.62
C TYR A 234 2.82 -7.93 -15.06
N ASP A 235 2.82 -8.89 -15.99
CA ASP A 235 2.44 -8.64 -17.38
C ASP A 235 0.91 -8.79 -17.52
N GLN A 236 0.21 -7.66 -17.68
CA GLN A 236 -1.24 -7.65 -17.81
C GLN A 236 -1.73 -8.28 -19.13
N VAL A 237 -0.90 -8.26 -20.18
CA VAL A 237 -1.24 -8.79 -21.51
C VAL A 237 -0.99 -10.29 -21.54
N ALA A 238 0.22 -10.71 -21.19
CA ALA A 238 0.59 -12.14 -21.17
C ALA A 238 0.02 -12.89 -19.95
N ARG A 239 -0.44 -12.17 -18.93
CA ARG A 239 -0.91 -12.69 -17.64
C ARG A 239 0.14 -13.52 -16.91
N THR A 240 1.38 -13.04 -16.90
CA THR A 240 2.52 -13.73 -16.30
C THR A 240 3.05 -12.99 -15.09
N MET A 241 3.53 -13.78 -14.11
CA MET A 241 4.13 -13.27 -12.88
C MET A 241 5.48 -12.57 -13.16
N PRO A 242 5.88 -11.60 -12.32
CA PRO A 242 7.24 -11.08 -12.30
C PRO A 242 8.28 -12.20 -12.26
N ARG A 243 9.36 -12.04 -13.02
CA ARG A 243 10.50 -12.99 -13.07
C ARG A 243 11.69 -12.51 -12.23
N ARG A 244 11.69 -11.22 -11.85
CA ARG A 244 12.65 -10.64 -10.90
C ARG A 244 11.86 -10.10 -9.71
N VAL A 245 12.21 -10.56 -8.53
CA VAL A 245 11.53 -10.22 -7.27
C VAL A 245 12.56 -9.74 -6.24
N PRO A 246 12.17 -8.93 -5.25
CA PRO A 246 13.10 -8.50 -4.21
C PRO A 246 13.48 -9.67 -3.31
N ASP A 247 14.67 -9.61 -2.72
CA ASP A 247 15.04 -10.55 -1.66
C ASP A 247 14.30 -10.16 -0.37
N LEU A 248 13.18 -10.84 -0.12
CA LEU A 248 12.35 -10.63 1.05
C LEU A 248 12.23 -11.96 1.82
N PRO A 249 12.24 -11.92 3.16
CA PRO A 249 12.11 -13.13 3.95
C PRO A 249 10.83 -13.86 3.57
N HIS A 250 10.99 -15.07 3.04
CA HIS A 250 9.85 -15.90 2.70
C HIS A 250 9.13 -16.35 3.98
N PRO A 251 7.79 -16.30 4.01
CA PRO A 251 7.00 -16.68 5.19
C PRO A 251 7.26 -18.08 5.77
N GLY A 252 7.88 -19.00 5.02
CA GLY A 252 8.27 -20.35 5.44
C GLY A 252 9.73 -20.54 5.86
N ALA A 253 10.57 -19.49 5.77
CA ALA A 253 11.98 -19.54 6.18
C ALA A 253 12.20 -19.13 7.66
N LEU A 254 11.14 -18.71 8.36
CA LEU A 254 11.19 -18.26 9.76
C LEU A 254 10.84 -19.37 10.78
N SER A 255 10.86 -20.63 10.33
CA SER A 255 10.62 -21.82 11.15
C SER A 255 11.79 -22.79 11.04
N SER A 256 12.96 -22.33 11.47
CA SER A 256 14.15 -23.14 11.75
C SER A 256 14.84 -22.59 12.99
#